data_AF-A0A7H4P4H3-F1
#
_entry.id   AF-A0A7H4P4H3-F1
#
_cell.length_a   1.000
_cell.length_b   1.000
_cell.length_c   1.000
_cell.angle_alpha   90.00
_cell.angle_beta   90.00
_cell.angle_gamma   90.00
#
_symmetry.space_group_name_H-M   'P 1'
#
loop_
_entity.id
_entity.type
_entity.pdbx_description
1 polymer ?
#
loop_
_entity_poly.entity_id
_entity_poly.type
_entity_poly.pdbx_seq_one_letter_code
_entity_poly.pdbx_strand_id
1 'polypeptide(L)' 'MGRYLALILGEPPRLADNPQGYGPLGKGFIAHVDIPPHIAQAWQTLRDDRLLSDALSARQLA' A
#
# COMPACT_ATOMS: atom_id res chain seq x y z
N MET A 1 -9.81 -13.48 2.73
CA MET A 1 -9.05 -12.91 1.61
C MET A 1 -9.19 -11.40 1.47
N GLY A 2 -10.40 -10.81 1.49
CA GLY A 2 -10.56 -9.35 1.38
C GLY A 2 -9.73 -8.52 2.38
N ARG A 3 -9.71 -8.91 3.67
CA ARG A 3 -8.91 -8.23 4.70
C ARG A 3 -7.39 -8.30 4.44
N TYR A 4 -6.88 -9.43 3.96
CA TYR A 4 -5.46 -9.59 3.66
C TYR A 4 -5.02 -8.65 2.53
N LEU A 5 -5.81 -8.59 1.46
CA LEU A 5 -5.54 -7.70 0.33
C LEU A 5 -5.67 -6.22 0.72
N ALA A 6 -6.67 -5.87 1.53
CA ALA A 6 -6.83 -4.50 2.04
C ALA A 6 -5.62 -4.06 2.89
N LEU A 7 -5.10 -4.94 3.73
CA LEU A 7 -3.88 -4.67 4.52
C LEU A 7 -2.68 -4.47 3.58
N ILE A 8 -2.42 -5.42 2.68
CA ILE A 8 -1.27 -5.34 1.77
C ILE A 8 -1.30 -4.08 0.90
N LEU A 9 -2.46 -3.65 0.40
CA LEU A 9 -2.56 -2.45 -0.42
C LEU A 9 -2.33 -1.15 0.37
N GLY A 10 -2.56 -1.18 1.70
CA GLY A 10 -2.40 -0.03 2.60
C GLY A 10 -1.00 0.13 3.20
N GLU A 11 -0.11 -0.88 3.10
CA GLU A 11 1.24 -0.83 3.65
C GLU A 11 2.25 -0.03 2.79
N PRO A 12 2.28 -0.13 1.45
CA PRO A 12 3.26 0.58 0.61
C PRO A 12 3.35 2.10 0.83
N PRO A 13 2.26 2.87 1.01
CA PRO A 13 2.38 4.29 1.35
C PRO A 13 2.96 4.54 2.76
N ARG A 14 2.88 3.57 3.68
CA ARG A 14 3.52 3.65 5.01
C ARG A 14 5.01 3.35 4.92
N LEU A 15 5.40 2.39 4.07
CA LEU A 15 6.80 2.01 3.88
C LEU A 15 7.59 3.02 3.05
N ALA A 16 6.91 3.87 2.27
CA ALA A 16 7.56 4.90 1.48
C ALA A 16 8.35 5.87 2.38
N ASP A 17 9.60 6.17 2.01
CA ASP A 17 10.41 7.15 2.73
C ASP A 17 10.19 8.56 2.14
N ASN A 18 8.99 9.09 2.39
CA ASN A 18 8.58 10.42 1.95
C ASN A 18 7.78 11.11 3.09
N PRO A 19 7.41 12.40 2.95
CA PRO A 19 6.75 13.13 4.03
C PRO A 19 5.44 12.51 4.56
N GLN A 20 4.77 11.66 3.78
CA GLN A 20 3.53 10.99 4.19
C GLN A 20 3.78 9.60 4.79
N GLY A 21 4.94 9.00 4.53
CA GLY A 21 5.30 7.66 4.99
C GLY A 21 5.99 7.64 6.35
N TYR A 22 6.38 6.45 6.78
CA TYR A 22 6.83 6.19 8.15
C TYR A 22 8.34 6.15 8.30
N GLY A 23 9.08 6.27 7.18
CA GLY A 23 10.53 6.34 7.19
C GLY A 23 11.09 7.65 7.79
N PRO A 24 12.42 7.78 7.86
CA PRO A 24 13.10 8.95 8.41
C PRO A 24 12.73 10.28 7.75
N LEU A 25 12.37 10.29 6.47
CA LEU A 25 11.95 11.50 5.74
C LEU A 25 10.48 11.86 5.94
N GLY A 26 9.74 11.04 6.68
CA GLY A 26 8.33 11.24 7.02
C GLY A 26 8.13 11.30 8.53
N LYS A 27 7.42 10.29 9.07
CA LYS A 27 7.06 10.25 10.49
C LYS A 27 8.14 9.69 11.41
N GLY A 28 9.19 9.07 10.88
CA GLY A 28 10.30 8.52 11.66
C GLY A 28 9.91 7.35 12.58
N PHE A 29 8.88 6.59 12.24
CA PHE A 29 8.45 5.42 13.02
C PHE A 29 9.23 4.14 12.68
N ILE A 30 9.74 4.05 11.45
CA ILE A 30 10.52 2.91 10.96
C ILE A 30 11.82 3.39 10.31
N ALA A 31 12.78 2.49 10.17
CA ALA A 31 13.97 2.74 9.36
C ALA A 31 13.61 2.90 7.87
N HIS A 32 14.53 3.48 7.10
CA HIS A 32 14.40 3.54 5.65
C HIS A 32 14.18 2.14 5.06
N VAL A 33 13.25 2.03 4.10
CA VAL A 33 12.96 0.80 3.38
C VAL A 33 13.16 1.03 1.89
N ASP A 34 14.11 0.30 1.32
CA ASP A 34 14.29 0.24 -0.13
C ASP A 34 13.20 -0.64 -0.75
N ILE A 35 12.28 -0.03 -1.50
CA ILE A 35 11.22 -0.75 -2.21
C ILE A 35 11.75 -1.11 -3.61
N PRO A 36 11.90 -2.41 -3.95
CA PRO A 36 12.36 -2.81 -5.27
C PRO A 36 11.40 -2.32 -6.38
N PRO A 37 11.90 -1.91 -7.55
CA PRO A 37 11.06 -1.37 -8.62
C PRO A 37 9.92 -2.31 -9.05
N HIS A 38 10.17 -3.62 -9.09
CA HIS A 38 9.15 -4.61 -9.45
C HIS A 38 8.02 -4.71 -8.41
N ILE A 39 8.30 -4.46 -7.13
CA ILE A 39 7.29 -4.43 -6.06
C ILE A 39 6.45 -3.15 -6.17
N ALA A 40 7.10 -2.01 -6.41
CA ALA A 40 6.39 -0.74 -6.65
C ALA A 40 5.47 -0.83 -7.88
N GLN A 41 5.94 -1.45 -8.96
CA GLN A 41 5.15 -1.69 -10.16
C GLN A 41 3.97 -2.63 -9.90
N ALA A 42 4.20 -3.76 -9.22
CA ALA A 42 3.13 -4.69 -8.86
C ALA A 42 2.06 -4.00 -8.00
N TRP A 43 2.47 -3.16 -7.04
CA TRP A 43 1.52 -2.39 -6.24
C TRP A 43 0.69 -1.40 -7.08
N GLN A 44 1.32 -0.68 -8.02
CA GLN A 44 0.60 0.20 -8.95
C GLN A 44 -0.41 -0.58 -9.79
N THR A 45 -0.03 -1.74 -10.34
CA THR A 45 -0.95 -2.60 -11.10
C THR A 45 -2.18 -3.00 -10.26
N LEU A 46 -1.98 -3.37 -8.99
CA LEU A 46 -3.09 -3.74 -8.11
C LEU A 46 -3.96 -2.54 -7.71
N ARG A 47 -3.36 -1.35 -7.58
CA ARG A 47 -4.07 -0.11 -7.22
C ARG A 47 -4.94 0.39 -8.37
N ASP A 48 -4.47 0.23 -9.60
CA ASP A 48 -5.17 0.66 -10.80
C ASP A 48 -6.21 -0.37 -11.30
N ASP A 49 -6.24 -1.57 -10.71
CA ASP A 49 -7.26 -2.58 -10.97
C ASP A 49 -8.61 -2.17 -10.34
N ARG A 50 -9.50 -1.66 -11.19
CA ARG A 50 -10.85 -1.24 -10.80
C ARG A 50 -11.70 -2.39 -10.25
N LEU A 51 -11.59 -3.59 -10.83
CA LEU A 51 -12.39 -4.74 -10.36
C LEU A 51 -11.98 -5.12 -8.95
N LEU A 52 -10.68 -5.10 -8.66
CA LEU A 52 -10.16 -5.33 -7.32
C LEU A 52 -10.60 -4.24 -6.34
N SER A 53 -10.49 -2.97 -6.72
CA SER A 53 -10.90 -1.84 -5.89
C SER A 53 -12.38 -1.87 -5.52
N ASP A 54 -13.25 -2.17 -6.50
CA ASP A 54 -14.70 -2.26 -6.28
C ASP A 54 -15.04 -3.45 -5.37
N ALA A 55 -14.40 -4.60 -5.58
CA ALA A 55 -14.60 -5.80 -4.77
C ALA A 55 -14.14 -5.61 -3.31
N LEU A 56 -13.09 -4.82 -3.06
CA LEU A 56 -12.64 -4.49 -1.71
C LEU A 56 -13.58 -3.50 -1.02
N SER A 57 -14.04 -2.46 -1.76
CA SER A 57 -14.96 -1.44 -1.24
C SER A 57 -16.33 -2.02 -0.87
N ALA A 58 -16.88 -2.89 -1.73
CA ALA A 58 -18.16 -3.56 -1.48
C ALA A 58 -18.14 -4.44 -0.22
N ARG A 59 -16.97 -4.96 0.18
CA ARG A 59 -16.79 -5.78 1.38
C ARG A 59 -16.53 -4.98 2.66
N GLN A 60 -16.18 -3.70 2.57
CA GLN A 60 -16.03 -2.82 3.74
C GLN A 60 -17.35 -2.22 4.22
N LEU A 61 -18.38 -2.23 3.38
CA LEU A 61 -19.72 -1.71 3.67
C LEU A 61 -20.71 -2.80 4.14
N ALA A 62 -20.23 -4.03 4.36
CA ALA A 62 -21.01 -5.18 4.80
C ALA A 62 -20.63 -5.62 6.22
#